data_AF-A0A970REI3-F1
#
_entry.id   AF-A0A970REI3-F1
#
_cell.length_a   1.000
_cell.length_b   1.000
_cell.length_c   1.000
_cell.angle_alpha   90.00
_cell.angle_beta   90.00
_cell.angle_gamma   90.00
#
_symmetry.space_group_name_H-M   'P 1'
#
loop_
_entity.id
_entity.type
_entity.pdbx_description
1 polymer ?
#
loop_
_entity_poly.entity_id
_entity_poly.type
_entity_poly.pdbx_seq_one_letter_code
_entity_poly.pdbx_strand_id
1 'polypeptide(L)'
;MIVERVNLAFEDLGFIYTIDEISLEFDLASFFDFYKVINAKALSERIGMNQSLLAHYLKGNKKPSAKQTQRILQGVQQIGRELLEARFLI
;
A
#
# COMPACT_ATOMS: atom_id res chain seq x y z
N MET A 1 -3.53 21.15 -10.21
CA MET A 1 -3.42 20.31 -8.98
C MET A 1 -4.37 19.10 -9.09
N ILE A 2 -4.19 18.05 -8.26
CA ILE A 2 -5.06 16.86 -8.28
C ILE A 2 -6.54 17.25 -8.11
N VAL A 3 -6.84 18.18 -7.18
CA VAL A 3 -8.20 18.66 -6.92
C VAL A 3 -8.86 19.28 -8.16
N GLU A 4 -8.14 20.09 -8.94
CA GLU A 4 -8.64 20.69 -10.18
C GLU A 4 -8.99 19.62 -11.21
N ARG A 5 -8.15 18.59 -11.33
CA ARG A 5 -8.37 17.49 -12.28
C ARG A 5 -9.57 16.63 -11.88
N VAL A 6 -9.74 16.38 -10.59
CA VAL A 6 -10.91 15.67 -10.05
C VAL A 6 -12.17 16.50 -10.32
N ASN A 7 -12.18 17.79 -9.96
CA ASN A 7 -13.35 18.65 -10.18
C ASN A 7 -13.72 18.75 -11.67
N LEU A 8 -12.74 18.85 -12.57
CA LEU A 8 -12.98 18.84 -14.01
C LEU A 8 -13.61 17.51 -14.49
N ALA A 9 -13.19 16.37 -13.94
CA ALA A 9 -13.71 15.07 -14.35
C ALA A 9 -15.17 14.82 -13.92
N PHE A 10 -15.66 15.54 -12.90
CA PHE A 10 -17.02 15.41 -12.36
C PHE A 10 -17.88 16.66 -12.58
N GLU A 11 -17.45 17.59 -13.44
CA GLU A 11 -18.11 18.87 -13.69
C GLU A 11 -19.57 18.68 -14.18
N ASP A 12 -19.79 17.79 -15.14
CA ASP A 12 -21.12 17.49 -15.70
C ASP A 12 -22.12 16.91 -14.67
N LEU A 13 -21.60 16.36 -13.57
CA LEU A 13 -22.39 15.80 -12.48
C LEU A 13 -22.64 16.84 -11.37
N GLY A 14 -22.08 18.05 -11.48
CA GLY A 14 -22.23 19.13 -10.52
C GLY A 14 -21.50 18.91 -9.18
N PHE A 15 -20.57 17.94 -9.12
CA PHE A 15 -19.78 17.72 -7.91
C PHE A 15 -18.58 18.67 -7.83
N ILE A 16 -18.34 19.22 -6.64
CA ILE A 16 -17.17 20.03 -6.33
C ILE A 16 -16.53 19.45 -5.07
N TYR A 17 -15.27 19.08 -5.17
CA TYR A 17 -14.48 18.52 -4.09
C TYR A 17 -13.41 19.51 -3.63
N THR A 18 -13.15 19.49 -2.34
CA THR A 18 -12.00 20.12 -1.69
C THR A 18 -10.86 19.11 -1.55
N ILE A 19 -9.65 19.58 -1.24
CA ILE A 19 -8.49 18.69 -1.09
C ILE A 19 -8.67 17.71 0.08
N ASP A 20 -9.35 18.15 1.15
CA ASP A 20 -9.59 17.35 2.36
C ASP A 20 -10.60 16.21 2.13
N GLU A 21 -11.40 16.30 1.07
CA GLU A 21 -12.36 15.26 0.65
C GLU A 21 -11.72 14.20 -0.25
N ILE A 22 -10.45 14.37 -0.64
CA ILE A 22 -9.73 13.44 -1.51
C ILE A 22 -8.74 12.62 -0.66
N SER A 23 -9.05 11.33 -0.47
CA SER A 23 -8.11 10.36 0.09
C SER A 23 -7.31 9.68 -1.02
N LEU A 24 -5.99 9.74 -0.93
CA LEU A 24 -5.08 8.99 -1.80
C LEU A 24 -4.50 7.83 -1.01
N GLU A 25 -4.91 6.63 -1.39
CA GLU A 25 -4.41 5.39 -0.81
C GLU A 25 -3.49 4.69 -1.81
N PHE A 26 -2.41 4.09 -1.30
CA PHE A 26 -1.58 3.23 -2.12
C PHE A 26 -2.31 1.90 -2.34
N ASP A 27 -2.37 1.46 -3.60
CA ASP A 27 -2.51 0.02 -3.84
C ASP A 27 -1.21 -0.70 -3.48
N LEU A 28 -1.27 -2.03 -3.35
CA LEU A 28 -0.09 -2.81 -2.96
C LEU A 28 1.05 -2.68 -3.96
N ALA A 29 0.77 -2.62 -5.25
CA ALA A 29 1.81 -2.52 -6.26
C ALA A 29 2.60 -1.20 -6.11
N SER A 30 1.88 -0.08 -6.00
CA SER A 30 2.43 1.27 -5.82
C SER A 30 3.16 1.38 -4.48
N PHE A 31 2.63 0.77 -3.42
CA PHE A 31 3.31 0.73 -2.12
C PHE A 31 4.70 0.07 -2.23
N PHE A 32 4.79 -1.11 -2.85
CA PHE A 32 6.07 -1.81 -2.97
C PHE A 32 7.02 -1.18 -3.99
N ASP A 33 6.50 -0.53 -5.03
CA ASP A 33 7.34 0.22 -5.97
C ASP A 33 7.90 1.50 -5.33
N PHE A 34 7.13 2.17 -4.47
CA PHE A 34 7.61 3.34 -3.72
C PHE A 34 8.59 2.93 -2.61
N TYR A 35 8.24 1.94 -1.79
CA TYR A 35 9.06 1.45 -0.68
C TYR A 35 9.94 0.26 -1.07
N LYS A 36 10.84 0.45 -2.05
CA LYS A 36 11.73 -0.60 -2.59
C LYS A 36 12.62 -1.30 -1.55
N VAL A 37 12.83 -0.65 -0.40
CA VAL A 37 13.56 -1.22 0.75
C VAL A 37 12.83 -2.40 1.39
N ILE A 38 11.51 -2.52 1.19
CA ILE A 38 10.70 -3.61 1.73
C ILE A 38 10.76 -4.80 0.77
N ASN A 39 11.45 -5.85 1.19
CA ASN A 39 11.55 -7.08 0.42
C ASN A 39 10.24 -7.89 0.50
N ALA A 40 9.51 -7.97 -0.62
CA ALA A 40 8.25 -8.70 -0.69
C ALA A 40 8.38 -10.20 -0.36
N LYS A 41 9.47 -10.84 -0.79
CA LYS A 41 9.72 -12.25 -0.48
C LYS A 41 9.85 -12.46 1.02
N ALA A 42 10.72 -11.70 1.68
CA ALA A 42 10.93 -11.79 3.12
C ALA A 42 9.64 -11.46 3.90
N LEU A 43 8.88 -10.46 3.46
CA LEU A 43 7.59 -10.16 4.08
C LEU A 43 6.62 -11.34 3.96
N SER A 44 6.53 -11.96 2.78
CA SER A 44 5.60 -13.08 2.57
C SER A 44 5.92 -14.27 3.49
N GLU A 45 7.21 -14.60 3.66
CA GLU A 45 7.67 -15.65 4.59
C GLU A 45 7.28 -15.29 6.03
N ARG A 46 7.58 -14.06 6.45
CA ARG A 46 7.26 -13.55 7.79
C ARG A 46 5.78 -13.62 8.13
N ILE A 47 4.91 -13.20 7.20
CA ILE A 47 3.46 -13.20 7.46
C ILE A 47 2.84 -14.57 7.19
N GLY A 48 3.57 -15.58 6.69
CA GLY A 48 3.06 -16.90 6.33
C GLY A 48 2.18 -16.91 5.07
N MET A 49 2.47 -16.02 4.12
CA MET A 49 1.79 -15.91 2.83
C MET A 49 2.62 -16.59 1.74
N ASN A 50 1.95 -17.25 0.79
CA ASN A 50 2.62 -17.82 -0.36
C ASN A 50 3.30 -16.72 -1.21
N GLN A 51 4.60 -16.89 -1.49
CA GLN A 51 5.41 -15.94 -2.26
C GLN A 51 4.82 -15.62 -3.63
N SER A 52 4.42 -16.65 -4.38
CA SER A 52 3.82 -16.49 -5.71
C SER A 52 2.50 -15.72 -5.62
N LEU A 53 1.69 -15.97 -4.59
CA LEU A 53 0.44 -15.23 -4.37
C LEU A 53 0.70 -13.74 -4.16
N LEU A 54 1.66 -13.37 -3.31
CA LEU A 54 2.03 -11.96 -3.13
C LEU A 54 2.55 -11.35 -4.43
N ALA A 55 3.41 -12.07 -5.17
CA ALA A 55 3.91 -11.60 -6.46
C ALA A 55 2.78 -11.37 -7.48
N HIS A 56 1.74 -12.19 -7.49
CA HIS A 56 0.55 -11.95 -8.32
C HIS A 56 -0.21 -10.68 -7.92
N TYR A 57 -0.27 -10.36 -6.62
CA TYR A 57 -0.86 -9.11 -6.15
C TYR A 57 -0.04 -7.89 -6.60
N LEU A 58 1.28 -7.93 -6.48
CA LEU A 58 2.16 -6.83 -6.88
C LEU A 58 2.16 -6.57 -8.39
N LYS A 59 1.94 -7.63 -9.19
CA LYS A 59 1.78 -7.51 -10.65
C LYS A 59 0.37 -7.08 -11.08
N GLY A 60 -0.58 -6.95 -10.16
CA GLY A 60 -1.98 -6.65 -10.48
C GLY A 60 -2.77 -7.81 -11.09
N ASN A 61 -2.17 -9.00 -11.21
CA ASN A 61 -2.80 -10.19 -11.80
C ASN A 61 -3.91 -10.78 -10.92
N LYS A 62 -3.86 -10.52 -9.61
CA LYS A 62 -4.90 -10.90 -8.65
C LYS A 62 -5.16 -9.73 -7.72
N LYS A 63 -6.42 -9.52 -7.35
CA LYS A 63 -6.79 -8.56 -6.31
C LYS A 63 -6.85 -9.28 -4.94
N PRO A 64 -6.12 -8.81 -3.92
CA PRO A 64 -6.24 -9.37 -2.57
C PRO A 64 -7.62 -9.04 -1.98
N SER A 65 -8.11 -9.93 -1.10
CA SER A 65 -9.24 -9.59 -0.24
C SER A 65 -8.83 -8.61 0.85
N ALA A 66 -9.79 -7.91 1.46
CA ALA A 66 -9.53 -6.99 2.57
C ALA A 66 -8.72 -7.66 3.70
N LYS A 67 -9.01 -8.93 4.03
CA LYS A 67 -8.26 -9.71 5.02
C LYS A 67 -6.80 -9.91 4.63
N GLN A 68 -6.51 -10.20 3.35
CA GLN A 68 -5.13 -10.37 2.89
C GLN A 68 -4.39 -9.04 2.84
N THR A 69 -5.04 -7.97 2.38
CA THR A 69 -4.47 -6.61 2.41
C THR A 69 -4.11 -6.20 3.84
N GLN A 70 -5.02 -6.43 4.79
CA GLN A 70 -4.78 -6.14 6.20
C GLN A 70 -3.61 -6.95 6.76
N ARG A 71 -3.51 -8.25 6.42
CA ARG A 71 -2.39 -9.11 6.84
C ARG A 71 -1.05 -8.58 6.32
N ILE A 72 -0.99 -8.13 5.06
CA ILE A 72 0.21 -7.53 4.47
C ILE A 72 0.57 -6.23 5.19
N LEU A 73 -0.42 -5.34 5.37
CA LEU A 73 -0.23 -4.06 6.06
C LEU A 73 0.27 -4.25 7.49
N GLN A 74 -0.31 -5.19 8.25
CA GLN A 74 0.13 -5.49 9.61
C GLN A 74 1.58 -6.00 9.65
N GLY A 75 1.98 -6.84 8.69
CA GLY A 75 3.36 -7.31 8.60
C GLY A 75 4.35 -6.17 8.34
N VAL A 76 4.01 -5.25 7.43
CA VAL A 76 4.80 -4.04 7.16
C VAL A 76 4.90 -3.16 8.42
N GLN A 77 3.77 -2.88 9.07
CA GLN A 77 3.74 -2.06 10.28
C GLN A 77 4.53 -2.69 11.43
N GLN A 78 4.55 -4.03 11.53
CA GLN A 78 5.37 -4.74 12.51
C GLN A 78 6.87 -4.54 12.24
N ILE A 79 7.31 -4.66 10.99
CA ILE A 79 8.69 -4.34 10.61
C ILE A 79 9.02 -2.89 10.99
N GLY A 80 8.12 -1.95 10.69
CA GLY A 80 8.30 -0.55 11.08
C GLY A 80 8.52 -0.36 12.58
N ARG A 81 7.73 -1.03 13.43
CA ARG A 81 7.91 -0.98 14.88
C ARG A 81 9.25 -1.57 15.32
N GLU A 82 9.65 -2.72 14.77
CA GLU A 82 10.94 -3.34 15.09
C GLU A 82 12.14 -2.46 14.70
N LEU A 83 12.04 -1.75 13.57
CA LEU A 83 13.06 -0.80 13.14
C LEU A 83 13.17 0.39 14.10
N LEU A 84 12.06 0.87 14.67
CA LEU A 84 12.06 1.95 15.66
C LEU A 84 12.72 1.51 16.98
N GLU A 85 12.62 0.24 17.34
CA GLU A 85 13.21 -0.31 18.57
C GLU A 85 14.67 -0.73 18.41
N ALA A 86 15.16 -0.84 17.17
CA ALA A 86 16.50 -1.30 16.86
C ALA A 86 17.55 -0.39 17.50
N ARG A 87 18.50 -1.01 18.21
CA ARG A 87 19.67 -0.34 18.78
C ARG A 87 20.91 -1.03 18.26
N PHE A 88 21.87 -0.24 17.81
CA PHE A 88 23.19 -0.73 17.44
C PHE A 88 24.12 -0.68 18.65
N LEU A 89 25.05 -1.62 18.73
CA LEU A 89 26.23 -1.47 19.56
C LEU A 89 27.14 -0.49 18.82
N ILE A 90 27.04 0.78 19.18
CA ILE A 90 27.91 1.86 18.70
C ILE A 90 28.74 2.40 19.86
#